data_AF-A0A066W869-F1
#
_entry.id   AF-A0A066W869-F1
#
_cell.length_a   1.000
_cell.length_b   1.000
_cell.length_c   1.000
_cell.angle_alpha   90.00
_cell.angle_beta   90.00
_cell.angle_gamma   90.00
#
_symmetry.space_group_name_H-M   'P 1'
#
loop_
_entity.id
_entity.type
_entity.pdbx_description
1 polymer ?
#
loop_
_entity_poly.entity_id
_entity_poly.type
_entity_poly.pdbx_seq_one_letter_code
_entity_poly.pdbx_strand_id
1 'polypeptide(L)' 'VITFDSLKSGGGQKHARVAKNLSFWLRCEARVKKDVEVNERLSCEHVDAYIPQQSNFSDCGVYVIHFFERFASDPD' A
#
# COMPACT_ATOMS: atom_id res chain seq x y z
N VAL A 1 1.63 -5.10 -2.61
CA VAL A 1 1.17 -3.94 -1.81
C VAL A 1 1.59 -2.70 -2.56
N ILE A 2 0.61 -1.94 -3.07
CA ILE A 2 0.85 -0.69 -3.76
C ILE A 2 0.55 0.44 -2.78
N THR A 3 1.48 1.38 -2.61
CA THR A 3 1.35 2.50 -1.68
C THR A 3 1.18 3.80 -2.44
N PHE A 4 0.12 4.54 -2.13
CA PHE A 4 -0.17 5.88 -2.64
C PHE A 4 0.08 6.89 -1.52
N ASP A 5 1.16 7.66 -1.63
CA ASP A 5 1.53 8.71 -0.68
C ASP A 5 1.90 10.01 -1.43
N SER A 6 1.07 11.04 -1.26
CA SER A 6 1.24 12.33 -1.91
C SER A 6 2.33 13.20 -1.28
N LEU A 7 2.90 12.83 -0.12
CA LEU A 7 3.98 13.57 0.50
C LEU A 7 5.35 13.15 -0.05
N LYS A 8 6.16 14.15 -0.39
CA LYS A 8 7.58 13.95 -0.69
C LYS A 8 8.31 13.62 0.60
N SER A 9 8.68 12.36 0.78
CA SER A 9 9.73 11.96 1.70
C SER A 9 10.98 11.65 0.90
N GLY A 10 12.15 12.09 1.39
CA GLY A 10 13.46 11.90 0.77
C GLY A 10 13.74 10.44 0.40
N GLY A 11 14.70 10.22 -0.50
CA GLY A 11 14.93 8.96 -1.22
C GLY A 11 14.94 7.68 -0.36
N GLY A 12 14.34 6.62 -0.88
CA GLY A 12 14.16 5.30 -0.26
C GLY A 12 12.79 4.70 -0.56
N GLN A 13 12.57 3.41 -0.25
CA GLN A 13 11.24 2.79 -0.30
C GLN A 13 10.39 3.29 0.88
N LYS A 14 9.28 3.98 0.61
CA LYS A 14 8.41 4.56 1.64
C LYS A 14 7.55 3.46 2.25
N HIS A 15 7.29 3.48 3.56
CA HIS A 15 6.32 2.57 4.18
C HIS A 15 6.62 1.06 4.09
N ALA A 16 7.89 0.63 3.92
CA ALA A 16 8.27 -0.79 3.89
C ALA A 16 7.77 -1.59 5.11
N ARG A 17 7.69 -0.95 6.29
CA ARG A 17 7.12 -1.55 7.50
C ARG A 17 5.63 -1.84 7.36
N VAL A 18 4.88 -0.98 6.66
CA VAL A 18 3.45 -1.21 6.37
C VAL A 18 3.30 -2.44 5.49
N ALA A 19 4.09 -2.57 4.42
CA ALA A 19 4.06 -3.74 3.56
C ALA A 19 4.39 -5.04 4.32
N LYS A 20 5.38 -5.01 5.22
CA LYS A 20 5.71 -6.15 6.10
C LYS A 20 4.54 -6.55 7.01
N ASN A 21 3.91 -5.57 7.66
CA ASN A 21 2.79 -5.81 8.56
C ASN A 21 1.57 -6.35 7.81
N LEU A 22 1.25 -5.80 6.63
CA LEU A 22 0.16 -6.28 5.77
C LEU A 22 0.44 -7.70 5.26
N SER A 23 1.69 -8.01 4.88
CA SER A 23 2.08 -9.37 4.48
C SER A 23 1.86 -10.37 5.60
N PHE A 24 2.23 -10.02 6.85
CA PHE A 24 1.96 -10.87 8.01
C PHE A 24 0.46 -11.06 8.23
N TRP A 25 -0.31 -9.96 8.21
CA TRP A 25 -1.76 -10.02 8.37
C TRP A 25 -2.43 -10.90 7.32
N LEU A 26 -2.05 -10.77 6.03
CA LEU A 26 -2.59 -11.60 4.95
C LEU A 26 -2.30 -13.09 5.14
N ARG A 27 -1.13 -13.45 5.69
CA ARG A 27 -0.82 -14.86 6.03
C ARG A 27 -1.74 -15.38 7.12
N CYS A 28 -1.92 -14.62 8.19
CA CYS A 28 -2.86 -14.97 9.27
C CYS A 28 -4.29 -15.12 8.73
N GLU A 29 -4.71 -14.19 7.88
CA GLU A 29 -6.05 -14.17 7.29
C GLU A 29 -6.28 -15.37 6.35
N ALA A 30 -5.28 -15.74 5.54
CA ALA A 30 -5.34 -16.91 4.66
C ALA A 30 -5.47 -18.22 5.45
N ARG A 31 -4.71 -18.35 6.55
CA ARG A 31 -4.81 -19.50 7.45
C ARG A 31 -6.19 -19.60 8.09
N VAL A 32 -6.68 -18.50 8.67
CA VAL A 32 -7.94 -18.51 9.45
C VAL A 32 -9.16 -18.67 8.54
N LYS A 33 -9.21 -17.97 7.39
CA LYS A 33 -10.43 -17.91 6.56
C LYS A 33 -10.45 -18.92 5.42
N LYS A 34 -9.30 -19.45 5.02
CA LYS A 34 -9.18 -20.32 3.84
C LYS A 34 -8.44 -21.63 4.11
N ASP A 35 -7.94 -21.85 5.32
CA ASP A 35 -7.11 -23.01 5.69
C ASP A 35 -5.87 -23.17 4.76
N VAL A 36 -5.33 -22.03 4.31
CA VAL A 36 -4.13 -21.99 3.46
C VAL A 36 -2.93 -21.56 4.30
N GLU A 37 -1.95 -22.44 4.43
CA GLU A 37 -0.65 -22.12 5.02
C GLU A 37 0.26 -21.48 3.98
N VAL A 38 0.68 -20.23 4.24
CA VAL A 38 1.57 -19.46 3.37
C VAL A 38 2.97 -19.46 3.97
N ASN A 39 3.97 -19.81 3.17
CA ASN A 39 5.38 -19.82 3.59
C ASN A 39 5.79 -18.46 4.18
N GLU A 40 6.31 -18.48 5.41
CA GLU A 40 6.66 -17.26 6.16
C GLU A 40 7.80 -16.44 5.53
N ARG A 41 8.60 -17.07 4.67
CA ARG A 41 9.67 -16.40 3.90
C ARG A 41 9.12 -15.59 2.73
N LEU A 42 7.85 -15.81 2.36
CA LEU A 42 7.18 -15.02 1.32
C LEU A 42 6.63 -13.73 1.93
N SER A 43 7.00 -12.61 1.31
CA SER A 43 6.42 -11.30 1.57
C SER A 43 5.75 -10.78 0.31
N CYS A 44 4.70 -10.00 0.45
CA CYS A 44 4.15 -9.28 -0.69
C CYS A 44 5.19 -8.33 -1.27
N GLU A 45 5.26 -8.24 -2.59
CA GLU A 45 6.01 -7.17 -3.25
C GLU A 45 5.46 -5.81 -2.82
N HIS A 46 6.35 -4.83 -2.67
CA HIS A 46 5.99 -3.47 -2.28
C HIS A 46 6.39 -2.49 -3.39
N VAL A 47 5.39 -1.77 -3.88
CA VAL A 47 5.52 -0.79 -4.95
C VAL A 47 5.07 0.57 -4.42
N ASP A 48 5.93 1.57 -4.54
CA ASP A 48 5.56 2.96 -4.34
C ASP A 48 5.00 3.50 -5.67
N ALA A 49 3.73 3.89 -5.68
CA ALA A 49 3.06 4.35 -6.89
C ALA A 49 3.68 5.67 -7.38
N TYR A 50 3.83 5.82 -8.69
CA TYR A 50 4.21 7.10 -9.29
C TYR A 50 2.98 7.99 -9.45
N ILE A 51 2.86 9.00 -8.59
CA ILE A 51 1.64 9.81 -8.42
C ILE A 51 1.95 11.28 -8.21
N PRO A 52 0.98 12.19 -8.51
CA PRO A 52 1.08 13.60 -8.14
C PRO A 52 1.40 13.79 -6.65
N GLN A 53 2.27 14.76 -6.36
CA GLN A 53 2.70 15.07 -5.00
C GLN A 53 2.07 16.39 -4.55
N GLN A 54 1.60 16.44 -3.31
CA GLN A 54 1.07 17.67 -2.71
C GLN A 54 2.20 18.60 -2.27
N SER A 55 1.90 19.90 -2.24
CA SER A 55 2.83 20.96 -1.82
C SER A 55 2.66 21.37 -0.36
N ASN A 56 1.67 20.81 0.35
CA ASN A 56 1.37 21.11 1.75
C ASN A 56 1.19 19.82 2.56
N PHE A 57 0.92 19.96 3.86
CA PHE A 57 0.70 18.83 4.79
C PHE A 57 -0.77 18.66 5.20
N SER A 58 -1.70 19.43 4.62
CA SER A 58 -3.12 19.43 4.95
C SER A 58 -3.98 18.64 3.97
N ASP A 59 -3.52 18.49 2.72
CA ASP A 59 -4.34 17.94 1.64
C ASP A 59 -4.15 16.42 1.46
N CYS A 60 -3.37 15.75 2.32
CA CYS A 60 -3.10 14.31 2.19
C CYS A 60 -4.39 13.49 2.11
N GLY A 61 -5.41 13.86 2.90
CA GLY A 61 -6.73 13.23 2.87
C GLY A 61 -7.48 13.42 1.55
N VAL A 62 -7.38 14.60 0.93
CA VAL A 62 -7.98 14.87 -0.40
C VAL A 62 -7.31 14.03 -1.47
N TYR A 63 -5.97 13.93 -1.43
CA TYR A 63 -5.22 13.08 -2.36
C TYR A 63 -5.57 11.60 -2.19
N VAL A 64 -5.76 11.11 -0.97
CA VAL A 64 -6.21 9.73 -0.72
C VAL A 64 -7.56 9.45 -1.39
N ILE A 65 -8.54 10.34 -1.23
CA ILE A 65 -9.85 10.19 -1.86
C ILE A 65 -9.72 10.18 -3.38
N HIS A 66 -8.95 11.12 -3.93
CA HIS A 66 -8.73 11.22 -5.37
C HIS A 66 -8.04 9.99 -5.97
N PHE A 67 -7.00 9.47 -5.30
CA PHE A 67 -6.30 8.26 -5.76
C PHE A 67 -7.20 7.05 -5.76
N PHE A 68 -8.04 6.89 -4.74
CA PHE A 68 -8.99 5.79 -4.68
C PHE A 68 -10.04 5.89 -5.79
N GLU A 69 -10.62 7.08 -6.01
CA GLU A 69 -11.57 7.33 -7.09
C GLU A 69 -10.97 6.97 -8.47
N ARG A 70 -9.74 7.42 -8.74
CA ARG A 70 -9.06 7.15 -10.02
C ARG A 70 -8.69 5.68 -10.18
N PHE A 71 -8.12 5.07 -9.15
CA PHE A 71 -7.74 3.66 -9.18
C PHE A 71 -8.95 2.74 -9.37
N ALA A 72 -10.09 3.05 -8.73
CA ALA A 72 -11.30 2.24 -8.85
C ALA A 72 -12.11 2.52 -10.13
N SER A 73 -11.86 3.65 -10.81
CA SER A 73 -12.63 4.02 -12.01
C SER A 73 -12.31 3.18 -13.25
N ASP A 74 -11.09 2.66 -13.35
CA ASP A 74 -10.64 1.76 -14.42
C ASP A 74 -9.51 0.86 -13.86
N PRO A 75 -9.87 -0.21 -13.13
CA PRO A 75 -8.93 -1.02 -12.35
C PRO A 75 -8.24 -2.14 -13.15
N ASP A 76 -8.62 -2.35 -14.41
CA ASP A 76 -8.07 -3.37 -15.32
C ASP A 76 -6.69 -2.96 -15.89
#